data_AF-A0A840I9L5-F1
#
_entry.id   AF-A0A840I9L5-F1
#
_cell.length_a   1.000
_cell.length_b   1.000
_cell.length_c   1.000
_cell.angle_alpha   90.00
_cell.angle_beta   90.00
_cell.angle_gamma   90.00
#
_symmetry.space_group_name_H-M   'P 1'
#
loop_
_entity.id
_entity.type
_entity.pdbx_description
1 polymer ?
#
loop_
_entity_poly.entity_id
_entity_poly.type
_entity_poly.pdbx_seq_one_letter_code
_entity_poly.pdbx_strand_id
1 'polypeptide(L)'
;MLSRVAAHGLDPLRLLRRLVDRGLIDGAIVVEPLTTADAAEIARLRPLTKAAGLSLGDRACVALARRLRRPALTADRAWTGLDLGVELRQIRA
;
A
#
# COMPACT_ATOMS: atom_id res chain seq x y z
N MET A 1 0.65 6.36 7.42
CA MET A 1 1.73 5.34 7.55
C MET A 1 2.30 5.39 8.97
N LEU A 2 2.59 4.25 9.59
CA LEU A 2 3.12 4.19 10.96
C LEU A 2 4.47 4.90 11.13
N SER A 3 5.29 4.94 10.08
CA SER A 3 6.53 5.74 10.06
C SER A 3 6.29 7.23 10.33
N ARG A 4 5.18 7.79 9.81
CA ARG A 4 4.80 9.18 10.08
C ARG A 4 4.35 9.39 11.52
N VAL A 5 3.72 8.39 12.12
CA VAL A 5 3.28 8.43 13.54
C VAL A 5 4.49 8.52 14.45
N ALA A 6 5.48 7.64 14.23
CA ALA A 6 6.76 7.68 14.93
C ALA A 6 7.50 9.01 14.74
N ALA A 7 7.50 9.56 13.52
CA ALA A 7 8.13 10.86 13.23
C ALA A 7 7.52 12.03 14.01
N HIS A 8 6.27 11.92 14.47
CA HIS A 8 5.62 12.91 15.34
C HIS A 8 5.76 12.58 16.84
N GLY A 9 6.66 11.67 17.21
CA GLY A 9 6.90 11.27 18.60
C GLY A 9 5.78 10.40 19.21
N LEU A 10 4.86 9.89 18.39
CA LEU A 10 3.78 9.02 18.84
C LEU A 10 4.19 7.56 18.71
N ASP A 11 3.78 6.74 19.67
CA ASP A 11 4.01 5.29 19.67
C ASP A 11 3.11 4.58 18.62
N PRO A 12 3.69 3.93 17.60
CA PRO A 12 2.93 3.20 16.58
C PRO A 12 2.08 2.06 17.14
N LEU A 13 2.55 1.35 18.16
CA LEU A 13 1.83 0.21 18.75
C LEU A 13 0.60 0.68 19.53
N ARG A 14 0.71 1.83 20.22
CA ARG A 14 -0.45 2.47 20.85
C ARG A 14 -1.49 2.88 19.81
N LEU A 15 -1.08 3.43 18.66
CA LEU A 15 -2.02 3.75 17.61
C LEU A 15 -2.68 2.49 17.05
N LEU A 16 -1.91 1.43 16.74
CA LEU A 16 -2.45 0.18 16.24
C LEU A 16 -3.51 -0.41 17.18
N ARG A 17 -3.21 -0.47 18.48
CA ARG A 17 -4.19 -0.92 19.47
C ARG A 17 -5.47 -0.09 19.44
N ARG A 18 -5.37 1.25 19.40
CA ARG A 18 -6.54 2.13 19.27
C ARG A 18 -7.35 1.89 17.99
N LEU A 19 -6.70 1.53 16.89
CA LEU A 19 -7.40 1.25 15.63
C LEU A 19 -8.14 -0.09 15.70
N VAL A 20 -7.56 -1.10 16.35
CA VAL A 20 -8.21 -2.39 16.64
C VAL A 20 -9.39 -2.19 17.60
N ASP A 21 -9.19 -1.48 18.72
CA ASP A 21 -10.23 -1.23 19.73
C ASP A 21 -11.45 -0.48 19.15
N ARG A 22 -11.23 0.30 18.08
CA ARG A 22 -12.29 1.03 17.36
C ARG A 22 -12.94 0.23 16.22
N GLY A 23 -12.55 -1.03 16.02
CA GLY A 23 -13.06 -1.89 14.94
C GLY A 23 -12.65 -1.45 13.54
N LEU A 24 -11.60 -0.62 13.41
CA LEU A 24 -11.09 -0.23 12.10
C LEU A 24 -10.25 -1.38 11.51
N ILE A 25 -9.22 -1.81 12.24
CA ILE A 25 -8.45 -3.00 11.86
C ILE A 25 -9.23 -4.25 12.29
N ASP A 26 -9.28 -5.25 11.40
CA ASP A 26 -10.04 -6.50 11.52
C ASP A 26 -11.57 -6.31 11.55
N GLY A 27 -12.04 -5.11 11.17
CA GLY A 27 -13.45 -4.80 10.94
C GLY A 27 -13.63 -4.10 9.60
N ALA A 28 -13.44 -2.77 9.57
CA ALA A 28 -13.57 -1.99 8.33
C ALA A 28 -12.46 -2.23 7.30
N ILE A 29 -11.24 -2.55 7.77
CA ILE A 29 -10.09 -2.89 6.94
C ILE A 29 -9.41 -4.16 7.44
N VAL A 30 -8.85 -4.94 6.51
CA VAL A 30 -8.02 -6.10 6.81
C VAL A 30 -6.57 -5.75 6.53
N VAL A 31 -5.68 -6.09 7.47
CA VAL A 31 -4.23 -5.90 7.30
C VAL A 31 -3.61 -7.19 6.79
N GLU A 32 -3.06 -7.14 5.59
CA GLU A 32 -2.42 -8.28 4.95
C GLU A 32 -0.92 -8.31 5.26
N PRO A 33 -0.35 -9.49 5.61
CA PRO A 33 1.08 -9.64 5.78
C PRO A 33 1.80 -9.49 4.42
N LEU A 34 2.98 -8.88 4.45
CA LEU A 34 3.87 -8.85 3.29
C LEU A 34 4.65 -10.17 3.23
N THR A 35 4.42 -10.96 2.18
CA THR A 35 5.04 -12.28 1.99
C THR A 35 6.32 -12.20 1.17
N THR A 36 7.08 -13.29 1.13
CA THR A 36 8.25 -13.43 0.24
C THR A 36 7.87 -13.34 -1.24
N ALA A 37 6.69 -13.84 -1.62
CA ALA A 37 6.16 -13.70 -2.97
C ALA A 37 5.89 -12.22 -3.31
N ASP A 38 5.31 -11.46 -2.37
CA ASP A 38 5.11 -10.02 -2.54
C ASP A 38 6.44 -9.29 -2.71
N ALA A 39 7.48 -9.67 -1.95
CA ALA A 39 8.82 -9.09 -2.09
C ALA A 39 9.43 -9.30 -3.50
N ALA A 40 9.26 -10.49 -4.08
CA ALA A 40 9.69 -10.77 -5.45
C ALA A 40 8.91 -9.94 -6.48
N GLU A 41 7.60 -9.80 -6.33
CA GLU A 41 6.77 -8.97 -7.20
C GLU A 41 7.12 -7.47 -7.08
N ILE A 42 7.38 -6.98 -5.87
CA ILE A 42 7.86 -5.61 -5.64
C ILE A 42 9.17 -5.35 -6.40
N ALA A 43 10.10 -6.31 -6.38
CA ALA A 43 11.35 -6.19 -7.13
C ALA A 43 11.12 -6.14 -8.64
N ARG A 44 10.22 -6.99 -9.17
CA ARG A 44 9.82 -7.02 -10.59
C ARG A 44 9.15 -5.72 -11.05
N LEU A 45 8.35 -5.09 -10.19
CA LEU A 45 7.69 -3.81 -10.48
C LEU A 45 8.67 -2.64 -10.58
N ARG A 46 9.83 -2.71 -9.92
CA ARG A 46 10.76 -1.57 -9.82
C ARG A 46 11.21 -0.99 -11.17
N PRO A 47 11.70 -1.74 -12.16
CA PRO A 47 12.07 -1.17 -13.46
C PRO A 47 10.90 -0.49 -14.18
N LEU A 48 9.67 -0.97 -13.98
CA LEU A 48 8.46 -0.44 -14.62
C LEU A 48 8.00 0.89 -13.98
N THR A 49 8.26 1.07 -12.69
CA THR A 49 7.68 2.20 -11.94
C THR A 49 8.70 3.21 -11.44
N LYS A 50 10.01 2.96 -11.60
CA LYS A 50 11.07 3.86 -11.09
C LYS A 50 10.97 5.25 -11.72
N ALA A 51 10.74 5.31 -13.04
CA ALA A 51 10.62 6.57 -13.77
C ALA A 51 9.42 7.41 -13.32
N ALA A 52 8.33 6.74 -12.91
CA ALA A 52 7.14 7.38 -12.34
C ALA A 52 7.29 7.75 -10.85
N GLY A 53 8.44 7.44 -10.22
CA GLY A 53 8.72 7.84 -8.84
C GLY A 53 8.06 6.99 -7.75
N LEU A 54 7.44 5.85 -8.09
CA LEU A 54 6.79 4.99 -7.09
C LEU A 54 7.80 4.54 -6.01
N SER A 55 7.38 4.64 -4.75
CA SER A 55 8.14 4.19 -3.59
C SER A 55 8.09 2.66 -3.43
N LEU A 56 8.85 2.14 -2.46
CA LEU A 56 8.75 0.72 -2.08
C LEU A 56 7.33 0.38 -1.59
N GLY A 57 6.74 1.28 -0.79
CA GLY A 57 5.37 1.11 -0.28
C GLY A 57 4.33 1.09 -1.38
N ASP A 58 4.48 1.95 -2.40
CA ASP A 58 3.58 1.97 -3.56
C ASP A 58 3.62 0.65 -4.32
N ARG A 59 4.82 0.13 -4.58
CA ARG A 59 4.99 -1.18 -5.21
C ARG A 59 4.43 -2.31 -4.34
N ALA A 60 4.53 -2.22 -3.02
CA ALA A 60 3.93 -3.20 -2.13
C ALA A 60 2.40 -3.20 -2.23
N CYS A 61 1.77 -2.03 -2.33
CA CYS A 61 0.33 -1.92 -2.58
C CYS A 61 -0.07 -2.53 -3.92
N VAL A 62 0.68 -2.29 -5.00
CA VAL A 62 0.42 -2.89 -6.32
C VAL A 62 0.60 -4.42 -6.29
N ALA A 63 1.67 -4.91 -5.67
CA ALA A 63 1.92 -6.34 -5.53
C ALA A 63 0.80 -7.05 -4.75
N LEU A 64 0.36 -6.45 -3.63
CA LEU A 64 -0.77 -6.96 -2.85
C LEU A 64 -2.07 -6.96 -3.68
N ALA A 65 -2.35 -5.89 -4.40
CA ALA A 65 -3.53 -5.77 -5.25
C ALA A 65 -3.57 -6.86 -6.35
N ARG A 66 -2.42 -7.16 -6.97
CA ARG A 66 -2.27 -8.30 -7.89
C ARG A 66 -2.54 -9.63 -7.20
N ARG A 67 -1.92 -9.88 -6.03
CA ARG A 67 -2.10 -11.12 -5.25
C ARG A 67 -3.57 -11.37 -4.90
N LEU A 68 -4.28 -10.33 -4.46
CA LEU A 68 -5.69 -10.41 -4.07
C LEU A 68 -6.67 -10.29 -5.25
N ARG A 69 -6.18 -9.98 -6.45
CA ARG A 69 -6.99 -9.68 -7.64
C ARG A 69 -8.02 -8.58 -7.38
N ARG A 70 -7.57 -7.49 -6.73
CA ARG A 70 -8.39 -6.32 -6.41
C ARG A 70 -7.77 -5.04 -6.99
N PRO A 71 -8.57 -3.99 -7.23
CA PRO A 71 -8.02 -2.70 -7.64
C PRO A 71 -7.11 -2.10 -6.56
N ALA A 72 -6.04 -1.42 -6.99
CA ALA A 72 -5.24 -0.60 -6.11
C ALA A 72 -5.80 0.83 -6.08
N LEU A 73 -6.25 1.27 -4.92
CA LEU A 73 -6.72 2.63 -4.71
C LEU A 73 -5.55 3.55 -4.40
N THR A 74 -5.49 4.70 -5.06
CA THR A 74 -4.43 5.68 -4.83
C THR A 74 -4.95 7.10 -4.94
N ALA A 75 -4.29 8.00 -4.23
CA ALA A 75 -4.48 9.43 -4.35
C ALA A 75 -3.33 10.09 -5.14
N ASP A 76 -2.34 9.32 -5.56
CA ASP A 76 -1.16 9.79 -6.27
C ASP A 76 -1.38 9.70 -7.79
N ARG A 77 -1.35 10.86 -8.46
CA ARG A 77 -1.50 10.96 -9.91
C ARG A 77 -0.34 10.33 -10.67
N ALA A 78 0.82 10.09 -10.04
CA ALA A 78 1.96 9.42 -10.66
C ALA A 78 1.65 7.98 -11.09
N TRP A 79 0.58 7.38 -10.56
CA TRP A 79 0.12 6.04 -10.93
C TRP A 79 -0.71 6.04 -12.21
N THR A 80 -1.19 7.21 -12.66
CA THR A 80 -2.07 7.34 -13.83
C THR A 80 -1.37 6.87 -15.10
N GLY A 81 -2.04 6.01 -15.88
CA GLY A 81 -1.53 5.50 -17.15
C GLY A 81 -0.48 4.40 -17.03
N LEU A 82 -0.11 3.98 -15.82
CA LEU A 82 0.77 2.82 -15.65
C LEU A 82 0.00 1.53 -15.92
N ASP A 83 0.47 0.74 -16.89
CA ASP A 83 0.00 -0.63 -17.08
C ASP A 83 0.82 -1.59 -16.20
N LEU A 84 0.24 -1.93 -15.04
CA LEU A 84 0.84 -2.82 -14.07
C LEU A 84 0.01 -4.09 -13.90
N GLY A 85 -0.78 -4.51 -14.88
CA GLY A 85 -1.54 -5.78 -14.79
C GLY A 85 -2.51 -5.86 -13.59
N VAL A 86 -2.95 -4.71 -13.09
CA VAL A 86 -3.98 -4.56 -12.06
C VAL A 86 -4.67 -3.21 -12.26
N GLU A 87 -5.97 -3.12 -11.98
CA GLU A 87 -6.71 -1.86 -12.06
C GLU A 87 -6.15 -0.86 -11.04
N LEU A 88 -5.74 0.32 -11.49
CA LEU A 88 -5.34 1.44 -10.65
C LEU A 88 -6.47 2.48 -10.63
N ARG A 89 -7.00 2.80 -9.45
CA ARG A 89 -8.15 3.71 -9.31
C ARG A 89 -7.81 4.92 -8.44
N GLN A 90 -7.97 6.11 -9.01
CA GLN A 90 -7.83 7.37 -8.29
C GLN A 90 -9.03 7.57 -7.35
N ILE A 91 -8.77 7.97 -6.10
CA ILE A 91 -9.81 8.32 -5.12
C ILE A 91 -10.03 9.83 -4.97
N ARG A 92 -9.22 10.65 -5.67
CA ARG A 92 -9.37 12.10 -5.77
C ARG A 92 -9.04 12.54 -7.19
N ALA A 93 -9.75 13.56 -7.68
CA ALA A 93 -9.52 14.15 -9.00
C ALA A 93 -8.29 15.06 -9.01
#